data_AF-A0A182QAD2-F1
#
_entry.id   AF-A0A182QAD2-F1
#
_cell.length_a   1.000
_cell.length_b   1.000
_cell.length_c   1.000
_cell.angle_alpha   90.00
_cell.angle_beta   90.00
_cell.angle_gamma   90.00
#
_symmetry.space_group_name_H-M   'P 1'
#
loop_
_entity.id
_entity.type
_entity.pdbx_description
1 polymer ?
#
loop_
_entity_poly.entity_id
_entity_poly.type
_entity_poly.pdbx_seq_one_letter_code
_entity_poly.pdbx_strand_id
1 'polypeptide(L)'
;MKMPEIVTGLYDHTGNGFMSIVTSLVAWDRCDENLTPVSGEVPVVTMEALVGETIYLPCNVSTHEPGDNVVLVLWYREDKGSPIYSADTRGREVGSAKRWSDESMFGDRAYFQFEKQPGELAVQNVRETDSGMYRCRVDFIVAQTRNSVVNLTIIDMVKSIEKK
;
A
#
# COMPACT_ATOMS: atom_id res chain seq x y z
N MET A 1 -8.44 -12.12 20.36
CA MET A 1 -7.10 -12.21 20.99
C MET A 1 -7.07 -11.26 22.16
N LYS A 2 -6.63 -11.75 23.32
CA LYS A 2 -6.79 -11.13 24.64
C LYS A 2 -5.53 -10.31 24.95
N MET A 3 -5.68 -9.03 25.32
CA MET A 3 -4.63 -8.23 25.96
C MET A 3 -5.06 -7.93 27.40
N PRO A 4 -4.12 -7.77 28.36
CA PRO A 4 -4.40 -7.79 29.78
C PRO A 4 -4.86 -6.41 30.30
N GLU A 5 -5.70 -6.44 31.35
CA GLU A 5 -6.10 -5.27 32.13
C GLU A 5 -4.92 -4.80 33.02
N ILE A 6 -4.63 -3.50 33.01
CA ILE A 6 -3.82 -2.86 34.05
C ILE A 6 -4.78 -2.07 34.93
N VAL A 7 -5.02 -2.60 36.14
CA VAL A 7 -5.76 -1.92 37.21
C VAL A 7 -4.78 -1.06 37.99
N THR A 8 -4.95 0.26 37.92
CA THR A 8 -4.35 1.18 38.90
C THR A 8 -5.46 2.01 39.52
N GLY A 9 -5.98 1.52 40.65
CA GLY A 9 -6.81 2.33 41.54
C GLY A 9 -5.94 3.26 42.36
N LEU A 10 -6.36 4.51 42.51
CA LEU A 10 -5.86 5.41 43.55
C LEU A 10 -7.00 5.65 44.54
N TYR A 11 -6.82 5.19 45.78
CA TYR A 11 -7.67 5.52 46.92
C TYR A 11 -7.14 6.80 47.57
N ASP A 12 -8.04 7.73 47.92
CA ASP A 12 -7.71 8.89 48.76
C ASP A 12 -8.13 8.66 50.23
N HIS A 13 -7.27 9.10 51.13
CA HIS A 13 -7.35 9.01 52.57
C HIS A 13 -8.14 10.19 53.15
N THR A 14 -9.48 10.12 53.17
CA THR A 14 -10.35 10.72 54.23
C THR A 14 -11.82 10.62 53.79
N GLY A 15 -12.55 9.61 54.28
CA GLY A 15 -14.00 9.54 54.06
C GLY A 15 -14.74 10.64 54.84
N ASN A 16 -15.40 11.56 54.12
CA ASN A 16 -16.72 12.15 54.42
C ASN A 16 -17.03 13.36 53.51
N GLY A 17 -18.18 13.33 52.82
CA GLY A 17 -18.86 14.52 52.31
C GLY A 17 -18.97 14.64 50.78
N PHE A 18 -20.18 14.41 50.26
CA PHE A 18 -20.59 14.86 48.93
C PHE A 18 -20.72 16.39 48.92
N MET A 19 -19.93 17.06 48.09
CA MET A 19 -20.18 18.45 47.70
C MET A 19 -20.18 18.52 46.17
N SER A 20 -21.36 18.84 45.63
CA SER A 20 -21.56 19.02 44.20
C SER A 20 -20.78 20.25 43.73
N ILE A 21 -19.81 20.05 42.85
CA ILE A 21 -19.18 21.13 42.10
C ILE A 21 -19.31 20.78 40.62
N VAL A 22 -20.41 21.25 40.02
CA VAL A 22 -20.55 21.33 38.57
C VAL A 22 -19.62 22.44 38.07
N THR A 23 -18.44 22.04 37.63
CA THR A 23 -17.58 22.89 36.78
C THR A 23 -16.84 22.03 35.79
N SER A 24 -17.21 22.22 34.53
CA SER A 24 -16.51 21.79 33.31
C SER A 24 -16.42 20.29 33.11
N LEU A 25 -17.47 19.75 32.49
CA LEU A 25 -17.30 18.73 31.45
C LEU A 25 -16.33 19.31 30.41
N VAL A 26 -15.03 19.04 30.55
CA VAL A 26 -14.20 18.91 29.35
C VAL A 26 -14.72 17.66 28.67
N ALA A 27 -15.60 17.91 27.72
CA ALA A 27 -16.28 16.93 26.92
C ALA A 27 -15.26 15.98 26.30
N TRP A 28 -15.36 14.70 26.63
CA TRP A 28 -14.85 13.60 25.82
C TRP A 28 -15.87 13.26 24.72
N ASP A 29 -16.51 14.28 24.17
CA ASP A 29 -17.54 14.12 23.14
C ASP A 29 -16.93 14.36 21.77
N ARG A 30 -17.17 13.35 20.92
CA ARG A 30 -16.98 13.30 19.47
C ARG A 30 -15.53 13.16 18.96
N CYS A 31 -15.08 11.91 18.84
CA CYS A 31 -14.79 11.47 17.47
C CYS A 31 -16.09 11.72 16.71
N ASP A 32 -16.12 12.69 15.81
CA ASP A 32 -17.35 13.09 15.14
C ASP A 32 -17.95 11.88 14.41
N GLU A 33 -19.04 11.33 14.97
CA GLU A 33 -19.82 10.24 14.38
C GLU A 33 -20.52 10.68 13.07
N ASN A 34 -20.38 11.96 12.68
CA ASN A 34 -20.79 12.49 11.39
C ASN A 34 -19.64 12.85 10.44
N LEU A 35 -18.39 12.47 10.75
CA LEU A 35 -17.43 12.30 9.67
C LEU A 35 -17.83 11.03 8.95
N THR A 36 -18.48 11.19 7.79
CA THR A 36 -18.39 10.17 6.75
C THR A 36 -16.94 9.75 6.68
N PRO A 37 -16.59 8.45 6.79
CA PRO A 37 -15.25 8.07 6.39
C PRO A 37 -15.09 8.67 4.99
N VAL A 38 -14.08 9.51 4.78
CA VAL A 38 -13.56 9.66 3.42
C VAL A 38 -12.96 8.29 3.15
N SER A 39 -13.82 7.32 2.82
CA SER A 39 -13.46 6.10 2.18
C SER A 39 -13.02 6.53 0.79
N GLY A 40 -11.85 7.15 0.73
CA GLY A 40 -11.07 7.26 -0.49
C GLY A 40 -10.67 5.85 -0.85
N GLU A 41 -11.62 5.08 -1.36
CA GLU A 41 -11.32 3.83 -2.01
C GLU A 41 -10.31 4.15 -3.11
N VAL A 42 -9.09 3.63 -2.96
CA VAL A 42 -8.08 3.79 -3.99
C VAL A 42 -8.61 3.08 -5.24
N PRO A 43 -8.75 3.76 -6.38
CA PRO A 43 -9.27 3.14 -7.59
C PRO A 43 -8.49 1.89 -7.96
N VAL A 44 -9.21 0.82 -8.28
CA VAL A 44 -8.62 -0.46 -8.71
C VAL A 44 -8.58 -0.50 -10.23
N VAL A 45 -7.38 -0.69 -10.78
CA VAL A 45 -7.18 -0.93 -12.22
C VAL A 45 -7.17 -2.43 -12.48
N THR A 46 -8.08 -2.94 -13.31
CA THR A 46 -8.08 -4.36 -13.71
C THR A 46 -7.26 -4.55 -14.97
N MET A 47 -6.39 -5.56 -14.98
CA MET A 47 -5.52 -5.89 -16.11
C MET A 47 -5.48 -7.40 -16.34
N GLU A 48 -5.32 -7.78 -17.60
CA GLU A 48 -5.20 -9.18 -18.01
C GLU A 48 -3.94 -9.37 -18.87
N ALA A 49 -3.32 -10.55 -18.76
CA ALA A 49 -2.22 -10.97 -19.64
C ALA A 49 -2.25 -12.49 -19.84
N LEU A 50 -1.65 -12.96 -20.94
CA LEU A 50 -1.48 -14.38 -21.18
C LEU A 50 -0.21 -14.89 -20.48
N VAL A 51 -0.21 -16.16 -20.07
CA VAL A 51 1.00 -16.81 -19.54
C VAL A 51 2.17 -16.65 -20.52
N GLY A 52 3.33 -16.24 -20.00
CA GLY A 52 4.56 -16.03 -20.76
C GLY A 52 4.74 -14.60 -21.32
N GLU A 53 3.71 -13.76 -21.29
CA GLU A 53 3.83 -12.36 -21.72
C GLU A 53 4.62 -11.49 -20.74
N THR A 54 4.92 -10.27 -21.16
CA THR A 54 5.39 -9.20 -20.27
C THR A 54 4.24 -8.24 -20.00
N ILE A 55 3.93 -8.00 -18.73
CA ILE A 55 2.92 -7.01 -18.32
C ILE A 55 3.57 -5.81 -17.64
N TYR A 56 2.93 -4.65 -17.76
CA TYR A 56 3.40 -3.37 -17.25
C TYR A 56 2.40 -2.81 -16.25
N LEU A 57 2.64 -3.03 -14.96
CA LEU A 57 1.70 -2.61 -13.92
C LEU A 57 1.87 -1.11 -13.64
N PRO A 58 0.83 -0.28 -13.82
CA PRO A 58 0.95 1.16 -13.72
C PRO A 58 1.15 1.61 -12.27
N CYS A 59 2.10 2.51 -12.07
CA CYS A 59 2.36 3.17 -10.80
C CYS A 59 2.83 4.61 -11.02
N ASN A 60 1.94 5.56 -10.75
CA ASN A 60 2.18 6.96 -11.02
C ASN A 60 3.21 7.58 -10.05
N VAL A 61 4.42 7.82 -10.55
CA VAL A 61 5.54 8.49 -9.87
C VAL A 61 5.65 9.99 -10.19
N SER A 62 4.65 10.59 -10.83
CA SER A 62 4.65 12.03 -11.15
C SER A 62 4.18 12.86 -9.95
N THR A 63 4.87 13.97 -9.69
CA THR A 63 4.52 14.94 -8.64
C THR A 63 4.24 16.31 -9.26
N HIS A 64 3.32 17.07 -8.66
CA HIS A 64 3.04 18.45 -9.07
C HIS A 64 3.83 19.47 -8.26
N GLU A 65 4.57 19.00 -7.24
CA GLU A 65 5.41 19.85 -6.39
C GLU A 65 6.73 20.19 -7.12
N PRO A 66 7.05 21.48 -7.34
CA PRO A 66 8.27 21.86 -8.03
C PRO A 66 9.54 21.35 -7.34
N GLY A 67 10.39 20.63 -8.08
CA GLY A 67 11.66 20.09 -7.56
C GLY A 67 11.51 18.85 -6.68
N ASP A 68 10.29 18.33 -6.53
CA ASP A 68 10.05 17.08 -5.82
C ASP A 68 10.42 15.87 -6.69
N ASN A 69 10.87 14.80 -6.03
CA ASN A 69 11.35 13.59 -6.67
C ASN A 69 10.85 12.36 -5.92
N VAL A 70 10.65 11.26 -6.65
CA VAL A 70 10.39 9.97 -6.04
C VAL A 70 11.62 9.50 -5.25
N VAL A 71 11.40 8.99 -4.03
CA VAL A 71 12.47 8.42 -3.17
C VAL A 71 12.37 6.91 -3.04
N LEU A 72 11.16 6.36 -3.11
CA LEU A 72 10.92 4.94 -2.90
C LEU A 72 9.65 4.49 -3.61
N VAL A 73 9.76 3.43 -4.39
CA VAL A 73 8.63 2.68 -4.94
C VAL A 73 8.59 1.32 -4.29
N LEU A 74 7.44 0.94 -3.74
CA LEU A 74 7.19 -0.38 -3.16
C LEU A 74 5.98 -1.01 -3.84
N TRP A 75 6.08 -2.30 -4.12
CA TRP A 75 4.94 -3.11 -4.51
C TRP A 75 4.62 -4.14 -3.44
N TYR A 76 3.34 -4.26 -3.14
CA TYR A 76 2.78 -5.24 -2.24
C TYR A 76 1.83 -6.14 -3.00
N ARG A 77 1.72 -7.38 -2.55
CA ARG A 77 0.63 -8.29 -2.90
C ARG A 77 -0.21 -8.51 -1.64
N GLU A 78 -1.53 -8.48 -1.76
CA GLU A 78 -2.42 -8.49 -0.59
C GLU A 78 -2.20 -9.70 0.35
N ASP A 79 -1.82 -10.85 -0.19
CA ASP A 79 -1.66 -12.09 0.57
C ASP A 79 -0.27 -12.27 1.22
N LYS A 80 0.68 -11.34 1.04
CA LYS A 80 2.05 -11.46 1.58
C LYS A 80 2.31 -10.61 2.83
N GLY A 81 1.55 -9.54 3.05
CA GLY A 81 1.72 -8.64 4.19
C GLY A 81 3.00 -7.78 4.19
N SER A 82 4.05 -8.15 3.46
CA SER A 82 5.28 -7.38 3.23
C SER A 82 5.43 -6.97 1.76
N PRO A 83 6.27 -5.95 1.44
CA PRO A 83 6.60 -5.64 0.06
C PRO A 83 7.25 -6.83 -0.65
N ILE A 84 6.93 -7.01 -1.93
CA ILE A 84 7.50 -8.05 -2.81
C ILE A 84 8.50 -7.49 -3.83
N TYR A 85 8.55 -6.15 -3.97
CA TYR A 85 9.49 -5.45 -4.83
C TYR A 85 9.75 -4.04 -4.28
N SER A 86 10.97 -3.55 -4.48
CA SER A 86 11.34 -2.17 -4.16
C SER A 86 12.29 -1.56 -5.19
N ALA A 87 12.10 -0.28 -5.50
CA ALA A 87 13.09 0.56 -6.18
C ALA A 87 13.36 1.80 -5.33
N ASP A 88 14.59 1.92 -4.81
CA ASP A 88 15.01 2.97 -3.87
C ASP A 88 16.01 3.93 -4.51
N THR A 89 15.61 5.20 -4.64
CA THR A 89 16.39 6.27 -5.29
C THR A 89 17.05 7.20 -4.27
N ARG A 90 16.95 6.93 -2.96
CA ARG A 90 17.53 7.82 -1.94
C ARG A 90 19.05 7.91 -2.08
N GLY A 91 19.54 9.14 -2.23
CA GLY A 91 20.97 9.44 -2.43
C GLY A 91 21.51 9.01 -3.79
N ARG A 92 20.64 8.81 -4.79
CA ARG A 92 20.97 8.30 -6.13
C ARG A 92 20.15 9.01 -7.19
N GLU A 93 20.59 8.93 -8.44
CA GLU A 93 19.74 9.28 -9.58
C GLU A 93 18.70 8.19 -9.80
N VAL A 94 17.53 8.57 -10.33
CA VAL A 94 16.39 7.67 -10.53
C VAL A 94 16.75 6.45 -11.38
N GLY A 95 17.52 6.64 -12.46
CA GLY A 95 18.00 5.54 -13.33
C GLY A 95 18.98 4.57 -12.66
N SER A 96 19.45 4.87 -11.45
CA SER A 96 20.39 4.05 -10.66
C SER A 96 19.78 3.52 -9.35
N ALA A 97 18.44 3.49 -9.27
CA ALA A 97 17.70 3.00 -8.12
C ALA A 97 18.21 1.64 -7.64
N LYS A 98 18.38 1.48 -6.32
CA LYS A 98 18.65 0.16 -5.74
C LYS A 98 17.38 -0.69 -5.87
N ARG A 99 17.44 -1.74 -6.70
CA ARG A 99 16.34 -2.70 -6.84
C ARG A 99 16.45 -3.86 -5.87
N TRP A 100 15.31 -4.36 -5.43
CA TRP A 100 15.16 -5.68 -4.81
C TRP A 100 13.80 -6.26 -5.22
N SER A 101 13.75 -7.58 -5.38
CA SER A 101 12.54 -8.34 -5.75
C SER A 101 12.58 -9.66 -4.99
N ASP A 102 11.43 -10.09 -4.47
CA ASP A 102 11.29 -11.37 -3.79
C ASP A 102 11.41 -12.52 -4.80
N GLU A 103 12.36 -13.43 -4.56
CA GLU A 103 12.68 -14.58 -5.42
C GLU A 103 11.50 -15.56 -5.57
N SER A 104 10.68 -15.69 -4.53
CA SER A 104 9.49 -16.54 -4.55
C SER A 104 8.33 -15.92 -5.34
N MET A 105 8.45 -14.64 -5.72
CA MET A 105 7.45 -13.86 -6.45
C MET A 105 7.94 -13.59 -7.87
N PHE A 106 8.52 -12.41 -8.09
CA PHE A 106 8.98 -12.00 -9.41
C PHE A 106 10.45 -12.35 -9.65
N GLY A 107 11.28 -12.46 -8.60
CA GLY A 107 12.72 -12.65 -8.74
C GLY A 107 13.32 -11.62 -9.71
N ASP A 108 14.14 -12.07 -10.64
CA ASP A 108 14.75 -11.22 -11.66
C ASP A 108 13.83 -10.81 -12.82
N ARG A 109 12.58 -11.27 -12.85
CA ARG A 109 11.63 -10.95 -13.94
C ARG A 109 11.05 -9.54 -13.84
N ALA A 110 11.23 -8.85 -12.71
CA ALA A 110 10.64 -7.55 -12.44
C ALA A 110 11.65 -6.40 -12.45
N TYR A 111 11.31 -5.32 -13.14
CA TYR A 111 12.07 -4.06 -13.13
C TYR A 111 11.13 -2.86 -13.30
N PHE A 112 11.41 -1.80 -12.56
CA PHE A 112 10.64 -0.57 -12.63
C PHE A 112 11.17 0.34 -13.73
N GLN A 113 10.26 0.96 -14.48
CA GLN A 113 10.54 1.93 -15.53
C GLN A 113 10.01 3.31 -15.09
N PHE A 114 10.92 4.19 -14.64
CA PHE A 114 10.55 5.51 -14.11
C PHE A 114 10.21 6.52 -15.21
N GLU A 115 10.74 6.31 -16.40
CA GLU A 115 10.68 7.20 -17.56
C GLU A 115 9.36 7.08 -18.32
N LYS A 116 8.54 6.08 -17.98
CA LYS A 116 7.19 5.91 -18.49
C LYS A 116 6.24 6.91 -17.83
N GLN A 117 5.16 7.27 -18.53
CA GLN A 117 4.12 8.16 -18.03
C GLN A 117 2.74 7.47 -18.12
N PRO A 118 2.21 6.92 -17.00
CA PRO A 118 2.82 6.83 -15.67
C PRO A 118 4.02 5.87 -15.61
N GLY A 119 4.80 5.92 -14.53
CA GLY A 119 5.82 4.90 -14.26
C GLY A 119 5.20 3.50 -14.17
N GLU A 120 5.98 2.46 -14.46
CA GLU A 120 5.43 1.09 -14.59
C GLU A 120 6.38 0.05 -14.00
N LEU A 121 5.83 -0.99 -13.35
CA LEU A 121 6.56 -2.21 -13.03
C LEU A 121 6.40 -3.20 -14.18
N ALA A 122 7.46 -3.43 -14.94
CA ALA A 122 7.50 -4.47 -15.95
C ALA A 122 7.74 -5.82 -15.27
N VAL A 123 6.88 -6.79 -15.53
CA VAL A 123 7.03 -8.19 -15.07
C VAL A 123 7.04 -9.08 -16.30
N GLN A 124 8.21 -9.67 -16.59
CA GLN A 124 8.42 -10.55 -17.73
C GLN A 124 7.97 -11.98 -17.43
N ASN A 125 7.65 -12.73 -18.49
CA ASN A 125 7.32 -14.15 -18.41
C ASN A 125 6.32 -14.45 -17.29
N VAL A 126 5.17 -13.76 -17.32
CA VAL A 126 4.13 -13.86 -16.28
C VAL A 126 3.60 -15.29 -16.16
N ARG A 127 3.30 -15.70 -14.94
CA ARG A 127 2.84 -17.04 -14.58
C ARG A 127 1.41 -16.97 -14.06
N GLU A 128 0.64 -18.05 -14.16
CA GLU A 128 -0.73 -18.12 -13.61
C GLU A 128 -0.78 -17.69 -12.13
N THR A 129 0.25 -18.07 -11.36
CA THR A 129 0.42 -17.72 -9.94
C THR A 129 0.67 -16.24 -9.68
N ASP A 130 1.00 -15.45 -10.70
CA ASP A 130 1.16 -14.00 -10.60
C ASP A 130 -0.21 -13.28 -10.54
N SER A 131 -1.33 -13.98 -10.79
CA SER A 131 -2.67 -13.40 -10.60
C SER A 131 -2.89 -12.96 -9.15
N GLY A 132 -3.52 -11.81 -8.95
CA GLY A 132 -3.87 -11.30 -7.63
C GLY A 132 -3.99 -9.79 -7.54
N MET A 133 -4.22 -9.31 -6.31
CA MET A 133 -4.32 -7.90 -5.97
C MET A 133 -2.96 -7.34 -5.58
N TYR A 134 -2.55 -6.28 -6.27
CA TYR A 134 -1.29 -5.58 -6.06
C TYR A 134 -1.52 -4.14 -5.67
N ARG A 135 -0.70 -3.63 -4.76
CA ARG A 135 -0.69 -2.22 -4.38
C ARG A 135 0.69 -1.64 -4.62
N CYS A 136 0.76 -0.60 -5.46
CA CYS A 136 1.95 0.25 -5.52
C CYS A 136 1.85 1.34 -4.46
N ARG A 137 2.97 1.61 -3.79
CA ARG A 137 3.18 2.77 -2.93
C ARG A 137 4.36 3.56 -3.45
N VAL A 138 4.17 4.85 -3.64
CA VAL A 138 5.22 5.78 -4.03
C VAL A 138 5.38 6.81 -2.93
N ASP A 139 6.59 6.90 -2.39
CA ASP A 139 6.98 7.96 -1.47
C ASP A 139 7.82 8.99 -2.22
N PHE A 140 7.57 10.26 -1.93
CA PHE A 140 8.23 11.42 -2.50
C PHE A 140 9.04 12.15 -1.43
N ILE A 141 9.87 13.12 -1.83
CA ILE A 141 10.57 13.99 -0.87
C ILE A 141 9.57 14.92 -0.18
N VAL A 142 8.69 15.54 -0.98
CA VAL A 142 7.78 16.61 -0.53
C VAL A 142 6.33 16.19 -0.64
N ALA A 143 5.91 15.64 -1.78
CA ALA A 143 4.51 15.27 -1.98
C ALA A 143 4.06 14.14 -1.04
N GLN A 144 2.75 14.07 -0.82
CA GLN A 144 2.16 12.98 -0.06
C GLN A 144 2.35 11.64 -0.76
N THR A 145 2.51 10.58 0.04
CA THR A 145 2.55 9.21 -0.45
C THR A 145 1.35 8.91 -1.32
N ARG A 146 1.60 8.35 -2.51
CA ARG A 146 0.55 7.89 -3.41
C ARG A 146 0.43 6.37 -3.37
N ASN A 147 -0.80 5.89 -3.41
CA ASN A 147 -1.10 4.47 -3.57
C ASN A 147 -1.93 4.25 -4.84
N SER A 148 -1.64 3.18 -5.58
CA SER A 148 -2.48 2.66 -6.65
C SER A 148 -2.70 1.17 -6.44
N VAL A 149 -3.85 0.67 -6.88
CA VAL A 149 -4.20 -0.75 -6.74
C VAL A 149 -4.47 -1.33 -8.12
N VAL A 150 -3.92 -2.52 -8.37
CA VAL A 150 -4.09 -3.26 -9.62
C VAL A 150 -4.63 -4.65 -9.30
N ASN A 151 -5.70 -5.05 -9.98
CA ASN A 151 -6.19 -6.42 -10.02
C ASN A 151 -5.66 -7.09 -11.29
N LEU A 152 -4.74 -8.04 -11.12
CA LEU A 152 -4.09 -8.73 -12.24
C LEU A 152 -4.66 -10.14 -12.41
N THR A 153 -5.14 -10.45 -13.61
CA THR A 153 -5.58 -11.79 -14.01
C THR A 153 -4.67 -12.35 -15.09
N ILE A 154 -4.05 -13.50 -14.84
CA ILE A 154 -3.24 -14.20 -15.86
C ILE A 154 -4.05 -15.36 -16.44
N ILE A 155 -4.16 -15.39 -17.77
CA ILE A 155 -4.98 -16.34 -18.51
C ILE A 155 -4.08 -17.38 -19.19
N ASP A 156 -4.37 -18.66 -18.94
CA ASP A 156 -3.76 -19.79 -19.65
C ASP A 156 -4.75 -20.34 -20.69
N MET A 157 -4.39 -20.22 -21.97
CA MET A 157 -5.23 -20.68 -23.09
C MET A 157 -5.28 -22.21 -23.24
N VAL A 158 -4.33 -22.95 -22.66
CA VAL A 158 -4.31 -24.42 -22.80
C VAL A 158 -5.41 -25.06 -21.93
N LYS A 159 -5.66 -24.48 -20.75
CA LYS A 159 -6.72 -24.96 -19.83
C LYS A 159 -8.14 -24.58 -20.26
N SER A 160 -8.32 -23.55 -21.10
CA SER A 160 -9.66 -23.12 -21.53
C SER A 160 -10.25 -24.03 -22.61
N ILE A 161 -9.40 -24.75 -23.36
CA ILE A 161 -9.83 -25.67 -24.43
C ILE A 161 -10.22 -27.04 -23.90
N GLU A 162 -9.61 -27.51 -22.80
CA GLU A 162 -9.89 -28.84 -22.22
C GLU A 162 -11.20 -28.94 -21.41
N LYS A 163 -11.90 -27.81 -21.21
CA LYS A 163 -13.16 -27.74 -20.43
C LYS A 163 -14.44 -27.94 -21.25
N LYS A 164 -14.35 -28.41 -22.51
CA LYS A 164 -15.50 -28.63 -23.40
C LYS A 164 -15.56 -30.08 -23.87
#